data_AF-A0AAE1NDA9-F1
#
_entry.id   AF-A0AAE1NDA9-F1
#
_cell.length_a   1.000
_cell.length_b   1.000
_cell.length_c   1.000
_cell.angle_alpha   90.00
_cell.angle_beta   90.00
_cell.angle_gamma   90.00
#
_symmetry.space_group_name_H-M   'P 1'
#
loop_
_entity.id
_entity.type
_entity.pdbx_description
1 polymer ?
#
loop_
_entity_poly.entity_id
_entity_poly.type
_entity_poly.pdbx_seq_one_letter_code
_entity_poly.pdbx_strand_id
1 'polypeptide(L)'
;MFPDVGAGEFLGMGGGMGGVGAWAEVMGGGGDLVRTGAPNVVCSLLPQHWRSNKTLPSAFRVVCLGSVQDGTLVTIRAGNDENCCAEIRNNSALIKNQVAKFNDLRFVGRSGRGKSFLLTITISSSPPQVATYTKAIKVTVDGPREPRSKSREYGV
;
A
#
# COMPACT_ATOMS: atom_id res chain seq x y z
N MET A 1 52.86 -9.29 29.17
CA MET A 1 52.73 -10.68 28.71
C MET A 1 51.30 -11.10 28.93
N PHE A 2 50.46 -10.93 27.90
CA PHE A 2 49.10 -11.47 27.85
C PHE A 2 49.07 -12.31 26.57
N PRO A 3 48.77 -13.61 26.62
CA PRO A 3 48.50 -14.33 25.40
C PRO A 3 47.02 -14.17 25.03
N ASP A 4 46.81 -13.80 23.78
CA ASP A 4 45.59 -14.01 23.03
C ASP A 4 45.53 -15.49 22.61
N VAL A 5 44.36 -16.13 22.73
CA VAL A 5 44.00 -17.39 22.05
C VAL A 5 42.47 -17.57 22.05
N GLY A 6 41.86 -17.21 20.92
CA GLY A 6 41.30 -18.19 19.98
C GLY A 6 40.10 -19.06 20.41
N ALA A 7 38.93 -18.68 19.87
CA ALA A 7 37.90 -19.54 19.25
C ALA A 7 37.58 -20.91 19.90
N GLY A 8 36.46 -20.96 20.63
CA GLY A 8 35.71 -22.18 20.90
C GLY A 8 34.35 -22.11 20.23
N GLU A 9 34.12 -22.99 19.25
CA GLU A 9 32.84 -23.23 18.61
C GLU A 9 31.77 -23.60 19.65
N PHE A 10 30.57 -23.03 19.52
CA PHE A 10 29.38 -23.60 20.13
C PHE A 10 28.28 -23.67 19.09
N LEU A 11 28.11 -24.86 18.52
CA LEU A 11 26.91 -25.25 17.78
C LEU A 11 25.70 -25.13 18.72
N GLY A 12 24.79 -24.22 18.37
CA GLY A 12 23.43 -24.16 18.91
C GLY A 12 22.45 -24.27 17.76
N MET A 13 22.01 -25.50 17.47
CA MET A 13 20.88 -25.81 16.60
C MET A 13 19.61 -25.11 17.11
N GLY A 14 18.84 -24.48 16.23
CA GLY A 14 17.53 -23.96 16.62
C GLY A 14 16.78 -23.16 15.55
N GLY A 15 16.02 -23.86 14.71
CA GLY A 15 14.75 -23.35 14.18
C GLY A 15 14.81 -22.60 12.84
N GLY A 16 14.33 -23.27 11.79
CA GLY A 16 14.29 -22.75 10.42
C GLY A 16 13.51 -21.45 10.27
N MET A 17 14.18 -20.42 9.77
CA MET A 17 13.56 -19.27 9.15
C MET A 17 13.11 -19.68 7.74
N GLY A 18 11.95 -20.37 7.70
CA GLY A 18 11.20 -20.63 6.49
C GLY A 18 11.00 -19.32 5.73
N GLY A 19 11.56 -19.28 4.52
CA GLY A 19 11.84 -18.07 3.79
C GLY A 19 10.62 -17.18 3.55
N VAL A 20 10.90 -15.89 3.56
CA VAL A 20 10.10 -14.81 2.95
C VAL A 20 9.58 -15.15 1.54
N GLY A 21 10.14 -16.15 0.86
CA GLY A 21 9.72 -16.62 -0.47
C GLY A 21 8.40 -17.40 -0.51
N ALA A 22 7.99 -18.10 0.54
CA ALA A 22 6.78 -18.95 0.49
C ALA A 22 5.47 -18.14 0.45
N TRP A 23 5.47 -16.94 1.02
CA TRP A 23 4.30 -16.04 1.01
C TRP A 23 4.15 -15.27 -0.31
N ALA A 24 5.27 -15.01 -1.01
CA ALA A 24 5.28 -14.28 -2.27
C ALA A 24 4.67 -15.10 -3.42
N GLU A 25 4.84 -16.43 -3.38
CA GLU A 25 4.34 -17.35 -4.41
C GLU A 25 2.84 -17.63 -4.27
N VAL A 26 2.34 -17.77 -3.03
CA VAL A 26 0.91 -17.99 -2.74
C VAL A 26 0.04 -16.75 -3.05
N MET A 27 0.62 -15.55 -3.07
CA MET A 27 -0.09 -14.26 -3.21
C MET A 27 0.07 -13.56 -4.57
N GLY A 28 0.66 -14.24 -5.57
CA GLY A 28 0.67 -13.78 -6.95
C GLY A 28 1.37 -12.43 -7.17
N GLY A 29 2.70 -12.40 -7.08
CA GLY A 29 3.54 -11.35 -7.67
C GLY A 29 3.86 -10.17 -6.73
N GLY A 30 5.16 -9.93 -6.57
CA GLY A 30 5.79 -9.00 -5.64
C GLY A 30 5.17 -7.60 -5.57
N GLY A 31 4.54 -7.32 -4.44
CA GLY A 31 4.24 -5.98 -3.97
C GLY A 31 4.07 -6.06 -2.46
N ASP A 32 4.77 -5.20 -1.73
CA ASP A 32 4.74 -5.19 -0.27
C ASP A 32 3.30 -5.03 0.22
N LEU A 33 2.82 -5.97 1.05
CA LEU A 33 1.52 -5.89 1.69
C LEU A 33 1.66 -5.20 3.05
N VAL A 34 0.69 -4.38 3.41
CA VAL A 34 0.60 -3.66 4.68
C VAL A 34 -0.69 -4.03 5.40
N ARG A 35 -0.62 -4.09 6.75
CA ARG A 35 -1.80 -4.30 7.58
C ARG A 35 -2.69 -3.06 7.57
N THR A 36 -3.99 -3.29 7.50
CA THR A 36 -4.99 -2.25 7.70
C THR A 36 -5.38 -2.16 9.17
N GLY A 37 -6.30 -1.24 9.52
CA GLY A 37 -6.92 -1.16 10.83
C GLY A 37 -7.85 -2.35 11.17
N ALA A 38 -8.17 -3.20 10.19
CA ALA A 38 -8.92 -4.45 10.42
C ALA A 38 -7.96 -5.64 10.53
N PRO A 39 -8.19 -6.59 11.46
CA PRO A 39 -7.27 -7.70 11.72
C PRO A 39 -7.17 -8.70 10.56
N ASN A 40 -8.20 -8.78 9.72
CA ASN A 40 -8.35 -9.76 8.66
C ASN A 40 -8.27 -9.18 7.25
N VAL A 41 -7.83 -7.92 7.11
CA VAL A 41 -7.66 -7.26 5.81
C VAL A 41 -6.25 -6.69 5.70
N VAL A 42 -5.54 -7.06 4.64
CA VAL A 42 -4.26 -6.46 4.26
C VAL A 42 -4.37 -5.89 2.84
N CYS A 43 -3.57 -4.91 2.50
CA CYS A 43 -3.61 -4.30 1.18
C CYS A 43 -2.21 -3.97 0.66
N SER A 44 -2.09 -3.61 -0.62
CA SER A 44 -0.82 -3.19 -1.19
C SER A 44 -0.33 -1.88 -0.55
N LEU A 45 0.97 -1.81 -0.28
CA LEU A 45 1.63 -0.57 0.11
C LEU A 45 1.48 0.46 -1.01
N LEU A 46 1.12 1.68 -0.63
CA LEU A 46 1.03 2.81 -1.57
C LEU A 46 2.28 3.69 -1.48
N PRO A 47 2.66 4.36 -2.59
CA PRO A 47 3.67 5.39 -2.54
C PRO A 47 3.29 6.48 -1.53
N GLN A 48 4.24 6.92 -0.72
CA GLN A 48 4.02 7.97 0.28
C GLN A 48 3.56 9.30 -0.36
N HIS A 49 4.00 9.58 -1.58
CA HIS A 49 3.62 10.75 -2.36
C HIS A 49 3.43 10.35 -3.83
N TRP A 50 2.29 10.72 -4.42
CA TRP A 50 1.98 10.41 -5.81
C TRP A 50 1.35 11.58 -6.57
N ARG A 51 1.43 11.47 -7.89
CA ARG A 51 0.86 12.42 -8.85
C ARG A 51 -0.63 12.12 -9.06
N SER A 52 -1.46 13.16 -8.99
CA SER A 52 -2.90 13.04 -9.26
C SER A 52 -3.17 12.48 -10.67
N ASN A 53 -4.14 11.56 -10.76
CA ASN A 53 -4.60 10.89 -11.97
C ASN A 53 -3.51 10.13 -12.76
N LYS A 54 -2.36 9.86 -12.11
CA LYS A 54 -1.31 8.99 -12.66
C LYS A 54 -1.52 7.56 -12.16
N THR A 55 -1.36 6.59 -13.06
CA THR A 55 -1.31 5.15 -12.72
C THR A 55 -0.32 4.88 -11.61
N LEU A 56 -0.70 4.07 -10.62
CA LEU A 56 0.18 3.64 -9.54
C LEU A 56 1.34 2.79 -10.09
N PRO A 57 2.51 2.75 -9.43
CA PRO A 57 3.65 1.97 -9.90
C PRO A 57 3.39 0.46 -9.85
N SER A 58 2.41 0.03 -9.06
CA SER A 58 1.97 -1.36 -8.96
C SER A 58 0.47 -1.42 -8.76
N ALA A 59 -0.15 -2.52 -9.18
CA ALA A 59 -1.59 -2.72 -9.01
C ALA A 59 -1.95 -2.80 -7.52
N PHE A 60 -2.93 -2.00 -7.10
CA PHE A 60 -3.44 -2.05 -5.74
C PHE A 60 -4.30 -3.31 -5.55
N ARG A 61 -4.03 -4.03 -4.46
CA ARG A 61 -4.75 -5.24 -4.09
C ARG A 61 -5.26 -5.12 -2.66
N VAL A 62 -6.42 -5.69 -2.40
CA VAL A 62 -6.96 -5.95 -1.06
C VAL A 62 -7.04 -7.46 -0.90
N VAL A 63 -6.45 -7.98 0.18
CA VAL A 63 -6.40 -9.41 0.49
C VAL A 63 -7.15 -9.63 1.81
N CYS A 64 -8.10 -10.56 1.79
CA CYS A 64 -8.83 -10.99 2.96
C CYS A 64 -8.13 -12.22 3.55
N LEU A 65 -7.84 -12.18 4.86
CA LEU A 65 -7.24 -13.31 5.57
C LEU A 65 -8.29 -14.33 6.05
N GLY A 66 -9.55 -13.89 6.17
CA GLY A 66 -10.69 -14.76 6.42
C GLY A 66 -11.38 -15.17 5.13
N SER A 67 -12.30 -16.14 5.21
CA SER A 67 -13.09 -16.58 4.06
C SER A 67 -14.12 -15.52 3.66
N VAL A 68 -13.96 -14.92 2.48
CA VAL A 68 -14.93 -14.06 1.81
C VAL A 68 -15.31 -14.68 0.48
N GLN A 69 -16.60 -14.63 0.12
CA GLN A 69 -17.09 -15.22 -1.12
C GLN A 69 -16.52 -14.50 -2.34
N ASP A 70 -16.14 -15.27 -3.36
CA ASP A 70 -15.79 -14.72 -4.67
C ASP A 70 -16.96 -13.94 -5.28
N GLY A 71 -16.64 -12.89 -6.02
CA GLY A 71 -17.62 -11.91 -6.52
C GLY A 71 -18.06 -10.88 -5.48
N THR A 72 -17.61 -10.94 -4.22
CA THR A 72 -17.90 -9.88 -3.25
C THR A 72 -17.24 -8.58 -3.69
N LEU A 73 -18.03 -7.49 -3.72
CA LEU A 73 -17.56 -6.17 -4.11
C LEU A 73 -16.68 -5.56 -3.01
N VAL A 74 -15.55 -4.99 -3.44
CA VAL A 74 -14.67 -4.17 -2.60
C VAL A 74 -14.61 -2.78 -3.20
N THR A 75 -14.83 -1.77 -2.36
CA THR A 75 -14.76 -0.36 -2.76
C THR A 75 -13.75 0.39 -1.92
N ILE A 76 -13.12 1.40 -2.50
CA ILE A 76 -12.16 2.28 -1.85
C ILE A 76 -12.71 3.70 -1.85
N ARG A 77 -12.62 4.36 -0.70
CA ARG A 77 -12.78 5.80 -0.55
C ARG A 77 -11.50 6.39 0.04
N ALA A 78 -11.26 7.66 -0.24
CA ALA A 78 -10.15 8.41 0.32
C ALA A 78 -10.67 9.74 0.86
N GLY A 79 -10.16 10.14 2.02
CA GLY A 79 -10.53 11.42 2.60
C GLY A 79 -9.59 11.88 3.70
N ASN A 80 -9.68 13.17 4.02
CA ASN A 80 -9.07 13.82 5.18
C ASN A 80 -9.79 15.17 5.43
N ASP A 81 -9.23 16.00 6.32
CA ASP A 81 -9.83 17.29 6.71
C ASP A 81 -9.90 18.32 5.57
N GLU A 82 -9.02 18.24 4.55
CA GLU A 82 -9.07 19.16 3.40
C GLU A 82 -10.01 18.69 2.30
N ASN A 83 -10.12 17.38 2.13
CA ASN A 83 -10.96 16.78 1.12
C ASN A 83 -11.62 15.55 1.72
N CYS A 84 -12.85 15.73 2.20
CA CYS A 84 -13.59 14.71 2.94
C CYS A 84 -13.93 13.49 2.08
N CYS A 85 -14.07 13.66 0.77
CA CYS A 85 -14.37 12.61 -0.19
C CYS A 85 -13.65 12.92 -1.51
N ALA A 86 -12.41 12.44 -1.61
CA ALA A 86 -11.60 12.67 -2.80
C ALA A 86 -12.13 11.86 -3.99
N GLU A 87 -12.07 12.45 -5.17
CA GLU A 87 -12.35 11.75 -6.42
C GLU A 87 -11.30 10.66 -6.68
N ILE A 88 -11.76 9.43 -6.94
CA ILE A 88 -10.94 8.27 -7.26
C ILE A 88 -11.54 7.59 -8.48
N ARG A 89 -10.69 7.14 -9.41
CA ARG A 89 -11.09 6.33 -10.56
C ARG A 89 -10.76 4.86 -10.31
N ASN A 90 -11.62 3.99 -10.84
CA ASN A 90 -11.48 2.54 -10.73
C ASN A 90 -11.37 2.09 -9.26
N ASN A 91 -12.19 2.68 -8.39
CA ASN A 91 -12.19 2.48 -6.94
C ASN A 91 -12.98 1.25 -6.48
N SER A 92 -13.32 0.35 -7.41
CA SER A 92 -14.12 -0.85 -7.15
C SER A 92 -13.46 -2.06 -7.80
N ALA A 93 -13.48 -3.19 -7.10
CA ALA A 93 -12.98 -4.47 -7.59
C ALA A 93 -13.78 -5.63 -6.96
N LEU A 94 -13.78 -6.79 -7.62
CA LEU A 94 -14.40 -8.01 -7.07
C LEU A 94 -13.33 -8.89 -6.42
N ILE A 95 -13.68 -9.50 -5.30
CA ILE A 95 -12.86 -10.55 -4.68
C ILE A 95 -12.86 -11.78 -5.58
N LYS A 96 -11.66 -12.33 -5.80
CA LYS A 96 -11.45 -13.65 -6.38
C LYS A 96 -10.30 -14.32 -5.65
N ASN A 97 -10.50 -15.54 -5.13
CA ASN A 97 -9.52 -16.25 -4.32
C ASN A 97 -8.99 -15.38 -3.16
N GLN A 98 -9.90 -14.74 -2.41
CA GLN A 98 -9.58 -13.81 -1.30
C GLN A 98 -8.86 -12.52 -1.69
N VAL A 99 -8.64 -12.24 -2.98
CA VAL A 99 -7.95 -11.03 -3.46
C VAL A 99 -8.87 -10.21 -4.35
N ALA A 100 -9.06 -8.93 -4.00
CA ALA A 100 -9.62 -7.93 -4.90
C ALA A 100 -8.50 -7.12 -5.54
N LYS A 101 -8.30 -7.31 -6.86
CA LYS A 101 -7.28 -6.60 -7.64
C LYS A 101 -7.92 -5.42 -8.38
N PHE A 102 -7.47 -4.21 -8.06
CA PHE A 102 -7.98 -3.00 -8.68
C PHE A 102 -7.29 -2.77 -10.02
N ASN A 103 -8.08 -2.55 -11.06
CA ASN A 103 -7.58 -2.27 -12.40
C ASN A 103 -7.29 -0.77 -12.52
N ASP A 104 -6.01 -0.39 -12.44
CA ASP A 104 -5.57 1.00 -12.61
C ASP A 104 -6.28 1.98 -11.66
N LEU A 105 -6.27 1.68 -10.36
CA LEU A 105 -6.74 2.59 -9.31
C LEU A 105 -5.98 3.92 -9.40
N ARG A 106 -6.71 5.05 -9.45
CA ARG A 106 -6.09 6.39 -9.50
C ARG A 106 -6.76 7.37 -8.55
N PHE A 107 -5.92 8.15 -7.86
CA PHE A 107 -6.38 9.26 -7.04
C PHE A 107 -6.42 10.54 -7.88
N VAL A 108 -7.59 11.12 -8.09
CA VAL A 108 -7.77 12.38 -8.85
C VAL A 108 -7.79 13.55 -7.88
N GLY A 109 -8.55 13.43 -6.79
CA GLY A 109 -8.59 14.43 -5.72
C GLY A 109 -7.24 14.61 -5.03
N ARG A 110 -6.91 15.84 -4.66
CA ARG A 110 -5.67 16.19 -3.96
C ARG A 110 -5.87 16.13 -2.44
N SER A 111 -4.83 15.71 -1.72
CA SER A 111 -4.90 15.52 -0.27
C SER A 111 -4.51 16.76 0.55
N GLY A 112 -3.99 17.80 -0.09
CA GLY A 112 -3.51 19.01 0.59
C GLY A 112 -2.00 19.07 0.76
N ARG A 113 -1.48 20.26 1.12
CA ARG A 113 -0.03 20.47 1.31
C ARG A 113 0.42 19.76 2.59
N GLY A 114 1.30 18.78 2.45
CA GLY A 114 1.85 18.03 3.59
C GLY A 114 0.86 17.08 4.26
N LYS A 115 -0.32 16.85 3.67
CA LYS A 115 -1.36 15.98 4.22
C LYS A 115 -1.54 14.73 3.37
N SER A 116 -1.82 13.61 4.02
CA SER A 116 -2.12 12.33 3.37
C SER A 116 -3.61 12.02 3.48
N PHE A 117 -4.10 11.18 2.59
CA PHE A 117 -5.42 10.58 2.71
C PHE A 117 -5.41 9.43 3.71
N LEU A 118 -6.53 9.26 4.40
CA LEU A 118 -6.96 8.00 4.96
C LEU A 118 -7.77 7.26 3.89
N LEU A 119 -7.51 5.97 3.71
CA LEU A 119 -8.36 5.13 2.87
C LEU A 119 -9.35 4.36 3.72
N THR A 120 -10.58 4.29 3.24
CA THR A 120 -11.63 3.42 3.76
C THR A 120 -11.89 2.36 2.70
N ILE A 121 -11.59 1.11 3.06
CA ILE A 121 -11.80 -0.07 2.24
C ILE A 121 -13.05 -0.76 2.76
N THR A 122 -14.07 -0.86 1.93
CA THR A 122 -15.33 -1.51 2.29
C THR A 122 -15.47 -2.79 1.49
N ILE A 123 -15.60 -3.92 2.20
CA ILE A 123 -15.89 -5.24 1.63
C ILE A 123 -17.38 -5.50 1.87
N SER A 124 -18.16 -5.58 0.79
CA SER A 124 -19.62 -5.76 0.82
C SER A 124 -20.05 -7.20 1.11
N SER A 125 -19.42 -7.84 2.09
CA SER A 125 -19.86 -9.13 2.62
C SER A 125 -21.11 -8.99 3.50
N SER A 126 -21.63 -10.12 4.00
CA SER A 126 -22.70 -10.15 5.01
C SER A 126 -22.18 -10.88 6.26
N PRO A 127 -21.87 -10.18 7.36
CA PRO A 127 -21.98 -8.73 7.55
C PRO A 127 -20.92 -7.93 6.74
N PRO A 128 -21.17 -6.63 6.44
CA PRO A 128 -20.19 -5.78 5.77
C PRO A 128 -18.95 -5.58 6.64
N GLN A 129 -17.78 -5.55 6.01
CA GLN A 129 -16.51 -5.33 6.69
C GLN A 129 -15.89 -4.02 6.20
N VAL A 130 -15.28 -3.27 7.12
CA VAL A 130 -14.62 -2.00 6.83
C VAL A 130 -13.23 -2.01 7.42
N ALA A 131 -12.24 -1.66 6.60
CA ALA A 131 -10.84 -1.55 6.96
C ALA A 131 -10.33 -0.16 6.64
N THR A 132 -9.49 0.41 7.52
CA THR A 132 -8.90 1.72 7.32
C THR A 132 -7.41 1.63 7.07
N TYR A 133 -6.89 2.44 6.15
CA TYR A 133 -5.46 2.61 5.93
C TYR A 133 -5.11 4.07 6.19
N THR A 134 -4.56 4.34 7.38
CA THR A 134 -4.24 5.68 7.84
C THR A 134 -2.98 6.23 7.17
N LYS A 135 -2.98 7.54 6.84
CA LYS A 135 -1.84 8.23 6.20
C LYS A 135 -1.30 7.48 4.96
N ALA A 136 -2.21 6.88 4.19
CA ALA A 136 -1.87 5.94 3.12
C ALA A 136 -1.07 6.59 1.98
N ILE A 137 -1.48 7.79 1.54
CA ILE A 137 -0.89 8.43 0.36
C ILE A 137 -1.13 9.94 0.38
N LYS A 138 -0.09 10.72 0.07
CA LYS A 138 -0.21 12.15 -0.25
C LYS A 138 -0.35 12.32 -1.76
N VAL A 139 -1.36 13.05 -2.21
CA VAL A 139 -1.66 13.25 -3.64
C VAL A 139 -1.56 14.72 -3.99
N THR A 140 -0.68 15.06 -4.92
CA THR A 140 -0.50 16.42 -5.45
C THR A 140 -0.46 16.43 -6.97
N VAL A 141 -0.51 17.62 -7.58
CA VAL A 141 -0.51 17.77 -9.06
C VAL A 141 0.75 17.17 -9.70
N ASP A 142 1.91 17.39 -9.09
CA ASP A 142 3.18 16.93 -9.64
C ASP A 142 3.57 15.53 -9.13
N GLY A 143 3.14 15.17 -7.91
CA GLY A 143 3.72 14.02 -7.20
C GLY A 143 5.18 14.29 -6.78
N PRO A 144 5.98 13.24 -6.56
CA PRO A 144 7.42 13.35 -6.39
C PRO A 144 8.04 13.99 -7.63
N ARG A 145 8.80 15.06 -7.44
CA ARG A 145 9.42 15.84 -8.52
C ARG A 145 10.74 16.42 -8.03
N GLU A 146 11.74 16.45 -8.91
CA GLU A 146 13.01 17.13 -8.65
C GLU A 146 12.77 18.64 -8.36
N PRO A 147 13.65 19.27 -7.56
CA PRO A 147 13.62 20.71 -7.39
C PRO A 147 13.69 21.40 -8.75
N ARG A 148 12.76 22.32 -9.01
CA ARG A 148 12.74 23.07 -10.27
C ARG A 148 13.96 23.99 -10.29
N SER A 149 14.93 23.73 -11.16
CA SER A 149 16.04 24.64 -11.44
C SER A 149 15.49 25.94 -12.00
N LYS A 150 15.87 27.08 -11.39
CA LYS A 150 15.59 28.41 -11.94
C LYS A 150 16.71 28.75 -12.93
N SER A 151 16.53 28.45 -14.21
CA SER A 151 17.35 29.08 -15.25
C SER A 151 16.87 30.52 -15.39
N ARG A 152 17.53 31.44 -14.69
CA ARG A 152 17.53 32.87 -15.03
C ARG A 152 18.95 33.19 -15.47
N GLU A 153 19.31 32.70 -16.65
CA GLU A 153 20.48 33.21 -17.34
C GLU A 153 20.05 34.55 -17.93
N TYR A 154 20.57 35.63 -17.36
CA TYR A 154 20.42 36.98 -17.90
C TYR A 154 21.10 36.98 -19.28
N GLY A 155 20.29 36.96 -20.34
CA GLY A 155 20.73 37.32 -21.68
C GLY A 155 20.78 38.85 -21.78
N VAL A 156 21.96 39.33 -22.16
CA VAL A 156 22.41 40.72 -22.34
C VAL A 156 21.47 41.54 -23.22
#